data_AF-A0A9W6WK83-F1
#
_entry.id   AF-A0A9W6WK83-F1
#
_cell.length_a   1.000
_cell.length_b   1.000
_cell.length_c   1.000
_cell.angle_alpha   90.00
_cell.angle_beta   90.00
_cell.angle_gamma   90.00
#
_symmetry.space_group_name_H-M   'P 1'
#
loop_
_entity.id
_entity.type
_entity.pdbx_description
1 polymer ?
#
loop_
_entity_poly.entity_id
_entity_poly.type
_entity_poly.pdbx_seq_one_letter_code
_entity_poly.pdbx_strand_id
1 'polypeptide(L)'
;MENDKSKEPYFQLTILGCSGGPIDGKTCSFLLKPSKISYYDIILNSINDCVIGLDAGTGISGVSDLILSKLNNLRFNADQNNERNYLLDLYLDSLPIKDYNLNDKIRFNDLSLVNLMQDYKLSPIEISVRLINLISSYLITHVHLDHVSGLFILR
;
A
#
# COMPACT_ATOMS: atom_id res chain seq x y z
N MET A 1 -7.32 -4.20 37.74
CA MET A 1 -6.43 -3.92 36.59
C MET A 1 -6.84 -4.87 35.49
N GLU A 2 -7.85 -4.48 34.72
CA GLU A 2 -8.25 -5.24 33.53
C GLU A 2 -7.17 -5.07 32.48
N ASN A 3 -6.67 -6.20 31.97
CA ASN A 3 -5.79 -6.27 30.83
C ASN A 3 -6.46 -5.51 29.67
N ASP A 4 -5.88 -4.38 29.28
CA ASP A 4 -6.19 -3.66 28.05
C ASP A 4 -5.77 -4.56 26.87
N LYS A 5 -6.62 -5.55 26.56
CA LYS A 5 -6.55 -6.33 25.34
C LYS A 5 -6.84 -5.33 24.23
N SER A 6 -5.80 -4.74 23.67
CA SER A 6 -5.89 -3.86 22.51
C SER A 6 -6.79 -4.54 21.49
N LYS A 7 -7.99 -4.00 21.27
CA LYS A 7 -8.94 -4.55 20.30
C LYS A 7 -8.23 -4.61 18.96
N GLU A 8 -8.24 -5.78 18.33
CA GLU A 8 -7.77 -5.89 16.95
C GLU A 8 -8.56 -4.93 16.07
N PRO A 9 -7.91 -4.17 15.18
CA PRO A 9 -8.59 -3.23 14.32
C PRO A 9 -9.56 -3.98 13.41
N TYR A 10 -10.75 -3.42 13.15
CA TYR A 10 -11.72 -4.02 12.23
C TYR A 10 -11.34 -3.83 10.75
N PHE A 11 -10.65 -2.72 10.45
CA PHE A 11 -10.26 -2.34 9.10
C PHE A 11 -8.77 -2.05 9.02
N GLN A 12 -8.21 -2.30 7.84
CA GLN A 12 -6.85 -1.95 7.47
C GLN A 12 -6.90 -0.97 6.30
N LEU A 13 -6.21 0.16 6.48
CA LEU A 13 -6.00 1.17 5.45
C LEU A 13 -4.56 1.05 4.93
N THR A 14 -4.42 0.86 3.63
CA THR A 14 -3.13 0.83 2.94
C THR A 14 -2.99 2.12 2.15
N ILE A 15 -1.94 2.89 2.43
CA ILE A 15 -1.64 4.14 1.73
C ILE A 15 -0.82 3.80 0.48
N LEU A 16 -1.36 4.03 -0.71
CA LEU A 16 -0.66 3.85 -1.98
C LEU A 16 0.05 5.14 -2.41
N GLY A 17 -0.56 6.29 -2.13
CA GLY A 17 0.01 7.61 -2.37
C GLY A 17 -0.70 8.69 -1.55
N CYS A 18 0.05 9.73 -1.21
CA CYS A 18 -0.40 10.83 -0.36
C CYS A 18 0.17 12.20 -0.79
N SER A 19 0.80 12.29 -1.96
CA SER A 19 1.24 13.56 -2.55
C SER A 19 0.03 14.39 -3.00
N GLY A 20 0.02 15.68 -2.67
CA GLY A 20 -0.93 16.66 -3.23
C GLY A 20 -0.41 17.35 -4.50
N GLY A 21 0.67 16.82 -5.10
CA GLY A 21 1.38 17.46 -6.20
C GLY A 21 2.45 18.47 -5.74
N PRO A 22 3.19 19.08 -6.68
CA PRO A 22 3.08 18.92 -8.13
C PRO A 22 3.74 17.63 -8.65
N ILE A 23 4.34 16.83 -7.77
CA ILE A 23 5.04 15.59 -8.14
C ILE A 23 4.02 14.49 -8.40
N ASP A 24 4.00 14.03 -9.64
CA ASP A 24 3.11 12.99 -10.14
C ASP A 24 3.60 11.58 -9.75
N GLY A 25 2.71 10.58 -9.83
CA GLY A 25 3.01 9.17 -9.62
C GLY A 25 2.94 8.70 -8.16
N LYS A 26 2.71 9.60 -7.21
CA LYS A 26 2.50 9.30 -5.78
C LYS A 26 1.30 10.05 -5.19
N THR A 27 0.34 10.41 -6.03
CA THR A 27 -0.83 11.19 -5.66
C THR A 27 -1.87 10.39 -4.87
N CYS A 28 -2.85 11.08 -4.27
CA CYS A 28 -3.80 10.53 -3.32
C CYS A 28 -4.45 9.20 -3.76
N SER A 29 -4.18 8.12 -3.04
CA SER A 29 -4.84 6.83 -3.25
C SER A 29 -4.65 5.89 -2.06
N PHE A 30 -5.73 5.23 -1.65
CA PHE A 30 -5.74 4.28 -0.55
C PHE A 30 -6.53 3.02 -0.88
N LEU A 31 -6.20 1.92 -0.21
CA LEU A 31 -7.00 0.70 -0.21
C LEU A 31 -7.53 0.44 1.20
N LEU A 32 -8.82 0.17 1.29
CA LEU A 32 -9.50 -0.22 2.52
C LEU A 32 -9.95 -1.68 2.40
N LYS A 33 -9.64 -2.49 3.42
CA LYS A 33 -10.13 -3.87 3.54
C LYS A 33 -10.44 -4.24 5.00
N PRO A 34 -11.22 -5.31 5.25
CA PRO A 34 -11.29 -5.92 6.57
C PRO A 34 -9.91 -6.38 7.07
N SER A 35 -9.60 -6.18 8.34
CA SER A 35 -8.31 -6.58 8.91
C SER A 35 -8.11 -8.10 8.95
N LYS A 36 -9.21 -8.86 9.09
CA LYS A 36 -9.20 -10.31 9.26
C LYS A 36 -8.90 -11.10 7.98
N ILE A 37 -8.97 -10.45 6.82
CA ILE A 37 -8.75 -11.08 5.51
C ILE A 37 -7.45 -10.52 4.95
N SER A 38 -6.49 -11.38 4.61
CA SER A 38 -5.20 -10.93 4.06
C SER A 38 -5.31 -10.62 2.56
N TYR A 39 -4.38 -9.83 2.02
CA TYR A 39 -4.33 -9.65 0.56
C TYR A 39 -3.99 -10.96 -0.19
N TYR A 40 -3.23 -11.87 0.43
CA TYR A 40 -3.02 -13.23 -0.12
C TYR A 40 -4.34 -13.96 -0.33
N ASP A 41 -5.20 -14.00 0.69
CA ASP A 41 -6.49 -14.70 0.61
C ASP A 41 -7.41 -14.06 -0.44
N ILE A 42 -7.41 -12.73 -0.51
CA ILE A 42 -8.19 -11.98 -1.49
C ILE A 42 -7.76 -12.34 -2.92
N ILE A 43 -6.46 -12.33 -3.19
CA ILE A 43 -5.92 -12.60 -4.54
C ILE A 43 -6.05 -14.08 -4.89
N LEU A 44 -5.73 -14.99 -3.97
CA LEU A 44 -5.76 -16.43 -4.22
C LEU A 44 -7.19 -16.93 -4.48
N ASN A 45 -8.16 -16.46 -3.68
CA ASN A 45 -9.56 -16.89 -3.79
C ASN A 45 -10.39 -15.98 -4.70
N SER A 46 -9.79 -14.95 -5.31
CA SER A 46 -10.48 -13.96 -6.15
C SER A 46 -11.72 -13.37 -5.47
N ILE A 47 -11.51 -12.78 -4.28
CA ILE A 47 -12.59 -12.20 -3.48
C ILE A 47 -12.83 -10.74 -3.91
N ASN A 48 -13.94 -10.48 -4.60
CA ASN A 48 -14.16 -9.24 -5.35
C ASN A 48 -14.84 -8.12 -4.54
N ASP A 49 -15.25 -8.37 -3.29
CA ASP A 49 -16.09 -7.50 -2.45
C ASP A 49 -15.38 -7.06 -1.15
N CYS A 50 -14.09 -7.36 -1.03
CA CYS A 50 -13.33 -7.12 0.19
C CYS A 50 -12.42 -5.89 0.14
N VAL A 51 -12.18 -5.32 -1.05
CA VAL A 51 -11.30 -4.17 -1.24
C VAL A 51 -12.08 -3.01 -1.84
N ILE A 52 -11.95 -1.85 -1.20
CA ILE A 52 -12.47 -0.56 -1.69
C ILE A 52 -11.28 0.37 -1.90
N GLY A 53 -11.23 1.03 -3.06
CA GLY A 53 -10.30 2.13 -3.31
C GLY A 53 -10.86 3.44 -2.77
N LEU A 54 -10.05 4.24 -2.08
CA LEU A 54 -10.37 5.62 -1.74
C LEU A 54 -9.43 6.52 -2.55
N ASP A 55 -10.00 7.33 -3.43
CA ASP A 55 -9.26 7.96 -4.53
C ASP A 55 -8.43 6.96 -5.35
N ALA A 56 -7.88 7.43 -6.46
CA ALA A 56 -7.23 6.58 -7.45
C ALA A 56 -6.10 7.30 -8.18
N GLY A 57 -5.36 8.17 -7.48
CA GLY A 57 -4.23 8.89 -8.05
C GLY A 57 -3.06 8.00 -8.48
N THR A 58 -2.54 7.19 -7.55
CA THR A 58 -1.30 6.42 -7.78
C THR A 58 -1.49 5.11 -8.58
N GLY A 59 -2.65 4.43 -8.47
CA GLY A 59 -2.91 3.19 -9.24
C GLY A 59 -1.95 2.02 -8.94
N ILE A 60 -1.55 1.26 -9.98
CA ILE A 60 -0.74 0.03 -9.89
C ILE A 60 0.66 0.27 -9.33
N SER A 61 1.29 1.41 -9.64
CA SER A 61 2.67 1.70 -9.22
C SER A 61 2.79 1.72 -7.69
N GLY A 62 1.78 2.24 -6.99
CA GLY A 62 1.74 2.29 -5.53
C GLY A 62 1.75 0.90 -4.90
N VAL A 63 0.98 -0.04 -5.45
CA VAL A 63 0.96 -1.44 -4.98
C VAL A 63 2.29 -2.12 -5.29
N SER A 64 2.82 -1.93 -6.50
CA SER A 64 4.10 -2.53 -6.93
C SER A 64 5.25 -2.07 -6.06
N ASP A 65 5.32 -0.78 -5.75
CA ASP A 65 6.36 -0.19 -4.92
C ASP A 65 6.27 -0.67 -3.47
N LEU A 66 5.05 -0.87 -2.94
CA LEU A 66 4.82 -1.47 -1.63
C LEU A 66 5.40 -2.88 -1.54
N ILE A 67 5.10 -3.72 -2.54
CA ILE A 67 5.60 -5.10 -2.62
C ILE A 67 7.12 -5.10 -2.76
N LEU A 68 7.66 -4.26 -3.66
CA LEU A 68 9.10 -4.18 -3.91
C LEU A 68 9.88 -3.69 -2.69
N SER A 69 9.38 -2.66 -2.01
CA SER A 69 9.97 -2.14 -0.77
C SER A 69 10.04 -3.25 0.29
N LYS A 70 8.95 -4.00 0.48
CA LYS A 70 8.93 -5.12 1.43
C LYS A 70 9.88 -6.24 1.02
N LEU A 71 9.94 -6.59 -0.26
CA LEU A 71 10.83 -7.62 -0.79
C LEU A 71 12.31 -7.26 -0.56
N ASN A 72 12.68 -6.01 -0.80
CA ASN A 72 14.04 -5.52 -0.57
C ASN A 72 14.42 -5.57 0.91
N ASN A 73 13.50 -5.17 1.80
CA ASN A 73 13.72 -5.25 3.24
C ASN A 73 13.96 -6.70 3.70
N LEU A 74 13.24 -7.67 3.14
CA LEU A 74 13.42 -9.10 3.44
C LEU A 74 14.70 -9.69 2.86
N ARG A 75 15.06 -9.35 1.62
CA ARG A 75 16.22 -9.94 0.92
C ARG A 75 17.56 -9.45 1.45
N PHE A 76 17.64 -8.17 1.79
CA PHE A 76 18.91 -7.53 2.09
C PHE A 76 19.15 -7.32 3.58
N ASN A 77 18.27 -7.84 4.46
CA ASN A 77 18.24 -7.51 5.89
C ASN A 77 18.49 -6.01 6.09
N ALA A 78 17.84 -5.20 5.22
CA ALA A 78 18.17 -3.79 5.13
C ALA A 78 17.93 -3.19 6.51
N ASP A 79 19.00 -2.62 7.08
CA ASP A 79 18.90 -1.86 8.33
C ASP A 79 17.68 -0.94 8.21
N GLN A 80 16.80 -0.91 9.22
CA GLN A 80 15.65 0.01 9.20
C GLN A 80 16.08 1.48 9.01
N ASN A 81 17.36 1.79 9.25
CA ASN A 81 17.99 3.07 8.98
C ASN A 81 18.19 3.38 7.48
N ASN A 82 18.00 2.42 6.58
CA ASN A 82 18.25 2.53 5.14
C ASN A 82 16.96 2.39 4.30
N GLU A 83 15.79 2.42 4.94
CA GLU A 83 14.52 2.60 4.23
C GLU A 83 14.58 3.92 3.45
N ARG A 84 14.36 3.86 2.13
CA ARG A 84 14.31 5.05 1.26
C ARG A 84 12.87 5.41 0.96
N ASN A 85 12.58 6.69 0.96
CA ASN A 85 11.30 7.23 0.55
C ASN A 85 11.58 8.26 -0.54
N TYR A 86 11.14 7.95 -1.75
CA TYR A 86 11.36 8.82 -2.92
C TYR A 86 10.96 10.27 -2.66
N LEU A 87 9.86 10.54 -1.95
CA LEU A 87 9.42 11.90 -1.68
C LEU A 87 10.33 12.63 -0.69
N LEU A 88 10.87 11.92 0.32
CA LEU A 88 11.81 12.50 1.27
C LEU A 88 13.19 12.73 0.64
N ASP A 89 13.61 11.86 -0.27
CA ASP A 89 14.89 11.96 -0.99
C ASP A 89 14.99 13.24 -1.86
N LEU A 90 13.87 13.93 -2.11
CA LEU A 90 13.82 15.19 -2.84
C LEU A 90 14.20 16.42 -2.01
N TYR A 91 14.25 16.28 -0.68
CA TYR A 91 14.61 17.36 0.24
C TYR A 91 15.94 17.04 0.91
N LEU A 92 16.87 18.00 0.85
CA LEU A 92 18.23 17.83 1.40
C LEU A 92 18.24 17.76 2.94
N ASP A 93 17.22 18.31 3.58
CA ASP A 93 17.05 18.44 5.03
C ASP A 93 16.01 17.47 5.60
N SER A 94 15.57 16.47 4.82
CA SER A 94 14.71 15.40 5.32
C SER A 94 15.34 14.67 6.49
N LEU A 95 14.55 14.43 7.54
CA LEU A 95 14.95 13.54 8.62
C LEU A 95 14.95 12.08 8.14
N PRO A 96 15.66 11.17 8.83
CA PRO A 96 15.45 9.73 8.65
C PRO A 96 13.98 9.33 8.82
N ILE A 97 13.47 8.38 8.01
CA ILE A 97 12.06 7.93 8.04
C ILE A 97 11.58 7.57 9.46
N LYS A 98 12.44 6.91 10.24
CA LYS A 98 12.17 6.53 11.63
C LYS A 98 11.79 7.72 12.53
N ASP A 99 12.28 8.92 12.22
CA ASP A 99 12.04 10.12 13.02
C ASP A 99 10.70 10.79 12.66
N TYR A 100 10.10 10.45 11.51
CA TYR A 100 8.73 10.84 11.15
C TYR A 100 7.68 9.86 11.71
N ASN A 101 8.06 8.60 11.93
CA ASN A 101 7.16 7.55 12.39
C ASN A 101 7.01 7.56 13.92
N LEU A 102 6.01 8.28 14.42
CA LEU A 102 5.73 8.39 15.86
C LEU A 102 5.21 7.08 16.50
N ASN A 103 4.87 6.05 15.73
CA ASN A 103 4.36 4.76 16.23
C ASN A 103 4.70 3.58 15.32
N ASP A 104 5.54 2.65 15.78
CA ASP A 104 5.90 1.41 15.07
C ASP A 104 4.71 0.47 14.79
N LYS A 105 3.57 0.69 15.45
CA LYS A 105 2.35 -0.12 15.29
C LYS A 105 1.55 0.17 14.00
N ILE A 106 1.90 1.21 13.23
CA ILE A 106 1.15 1.68 12.05
C ILE A 106 1.84 1.28 10.73
N ARG A 107 2.79 0.34 10.75
CA ARG A 107 3.46 -0.08 9.51
C ARG A 107 2.62 -1.08 8.73
N PHE A 108 2.63 -0.95 7.40
CA PHE A 108 2.16 -2.01 6.52
C PHE A 108 3.02 -3.25 6.73
N ASN A 109 2.49 -4.21 7.49
CA ASN A 109 3.20 -5.44 7.82
C ASN A 109 2.59 -6.68 7.15
N ASP A 110 1.79 -6.48 6.10
CA ASP A 110 1.16 -7.59 5.41
C ASP A 110 2.19 -8.32 4.52
N LEU A 111 2.91 -9.26 5.14
CA LEU A 111 3.86 -10.16 4.47
C LEU A 111 3.18 -11.09 3.46
N SER A 112 1.85 -11.18 3.47
CA SER A 112 1.10 -12.14 2.66
C SER A 112 1.29 -11.91 1.16
N LEU A 113 1.48 -10.66 0.72
CA LEU A 113 1.77 -10.36 -0.69
C LEU A 113 3.12 -10.90 -1.16
N VAL A 114 4.14 -10.95 -0.29
CA VAL A 114 5.45 -11.52 -0.64
C VAL A 114 5.36 -13.04 -0.74
N ASN A 115 4.52 -13.68 0.09
CA ASN A 115 4.31 -15.12 0.02
C ASN A 115 3.73 -15.55 -1.34
N LEU A 116 2.81 -14.76 -1.93
CA LEU A 116 2.31 -15.02 -3.29
C LEU A 116 3.43 -15.07 -4.34
N MET A 117 4.46 -14.25 -4.20
CA MET A 117 5.60 -14.26 -5.12
C MET A 117 6.40 -15.56 -5.00
N GLN A 118 6.55 -16.09 -3.78
CA GLN A 118 7.31 -17.31 -3.53
C GLN A 118 6.53 -18.55 -3.96
N ASP A 119 5.27 -18.64 -3.57
CA ASP A 119 4.40 -19.79 -3.82
C ASP A 119 4.05 -19.95 -5.30
N TYR A 120 3.79 -18.83 -6.00
CA TYR A 120 3.24 -18.82 -7.36
C TYR A 120 4.17 -18.18 -8.40
N LYS A 121 5.39 -17.79 -8.02
CA LYS A 121 6.39 -17.14 -8.91
C LYS A 121 5.88 -15.89 -9.63
N LEU A 122 4.95 -15.17 -8.98
CA LEU A 122 4.40 -13.94 -9.52
C LEU A 122 5.36 -12.77 -9.32
N SER A 123 5.43 -11.89 -10.31
CA SER A 123 6.12 -10.60 -10.20
C SER A 123 5.28 -9.57 -9.42
N PRO A 124 5.92 -8.53 -8.84
CA PRO A 124 5.19 -7.48 -8.11
C PRO A 124 4.10 -6.80 -8.96
N ILE A 125 4.38 -6.61 -10.26
CA ILE A 125 3.43 -6.00 -11.19
C ILE A 125 2.21 -6.89 -11.44
N GLU A 126 2.39 -8.21 -11.60
CA GLU A 126 1.29 -9.16 -11.78
C GLU A 126 0.39 -9.22 -10.54
N ILE A 127 0.99 -9.23 -9.34
CA ILE A 127 0.23 -9.17 -8.08
C ILE A 127 -0.57 -7.86 -8.00
N SER A 128 0.04 -6.75 -8.40
CA SER A 128 -0.61 -5.44 -8.38
C SER A 128 -1.80 -5.37 -9.35
N VAL A 129 -1.65 -5.90 -10.56
CA VAL A 129 -2.74 -6.01 -11.55
C VAL A 129 -3.87 -6.87 -10.99
N ARG A 130 -3.55 -8.04 -10.42
CA ARG A 130 -4.56 -8.93 -9.82
C ARG A 130 -5.31 -8.22 -8.69
N LEU A 131 -4.61 -7.53 -7.80
CA LEU A 131 -5.24 -6.83 -6.70
C LEU A 131 -6.16 -5.72 -7.18
N ILE A 132 -5.74 -4.91 -8.15
CA ILE A 132 -6.55 -3.79 -8.65
C ILE A 132 -7.80 -4.26 -9.39
N ASN A 133 -7.72 -5.39 -10.11
CA ASN A 133 -8.89 -6.00 -10.73
C ASN A 133 -9.92 -6.55 -9.72
N LEU A 134 -9.52 -6.75 -8.45
CA LEU A 134 -10.40 -7.18 -7.36
C LEU A 134 -11.00 -6.01 -6.57
N ILE A 135 -10.66 -4.76 -6.91
CA ILE A 135 -11.26 -3.59 -6.28
C ILE A 135 -12.72 -3.47 -6.75
N SER A 136 -13.63 -3.66 -5.80
CA SER A 136 -15.08 -3.63 -6.04
C SER A 136 -15.57 -2.25 -6.51
N SER A 137 -15.01 -1.21 -5.92
CA SER A 137 -15.51 0.16 -6.01
C SER A 137 -14.42 1.16 -5.62
N TYR A 138 -14.52 2.36 -6.20
CA TYR A 138 -13.71 3.51 -5.84
C TYR A 138 -14.60 4.59 -5.26
N LEU A 139 -14.23 5.11 -4.09
CA LEU A 139 -14.83 6.28 -3.48
C LEU A 139 -13.94 7.48 -3.80
N ILE A 140 -14.32 8.25 -4.81
CA ILE A 140 -13.56 9.43 -5.25
C ILE A 140 -14.05 10.66 -4.48
N THR A 141 -13.13 11.33 -3.80
CA THR A 141 -13.44 12.52 -2.99
C THR A 141 -13.83 13.72 -3.86
N HIS A 142 -13.10 13.96 -4.94
CA HIS A 142 -13.36 14.98 -5.95
C HIS A 142 -12.58 14.69 -7.25
N VAL A 143 -12.91 15.40 -8.33
CA VAL A 143 -12.50 15.06 -9.71
C VAL A 143 -11.22 15.76 -10.19
N HIS A 144 -10.32 16.16 -9.28
CA HIS A 144 -9.02 16.63 -9.71
C HIS A 144 -8.16 15.47 -10.22
N LEU A 145 -7.30 15.76 -11.19
CA LEU A 145 -6.57 14.73 -11.93
C LEU A 145 -5.69 13.86 -11.01
N ASP A 146 -5.08 14.45 -10.00
CA ASP A 146 -4.26 13.78 -9.00
C ASP A 146 -5.04 12.78 -8.12
N HIS A 147 -6.37 12.86 -8.08
CA HIS A 147 -7.23 11.90 -7.37
C HIS A 147 -7.78 10.79 -8.26
N VAL A 148 -7.65 10.89 -9.58
CA VAL A 148 -8.29 9.94 -10.53
C VAL A 148 -7.35 9.42 -11.63
N SER A 149 -6.15 9.96 -11.77
CA SER A 149 -5.22 9.64 -12.86
C SER A 149 -4.93 8.14 -12.98
N GLY A 150 -4.62 7.47 -11.87
CA GLY A 150 -4.39 6.03 -11.81
C GLY A 150 -5.61 5.17 -12.16
N LEU A 151 -6.84 5.69 -12.05
CA LEU A 151 -8.04 4.99 -12.53
C LEU A 151 -8.11 4.99 -14.06
N PHE A 152 -7.81 6.12 -14.71
CA PHE A 152 -7.92 6.26 -16.17
C PHE A 152 -6.80 5.56 -16.94
N ILE A 153 -5.60 5.49 -16.37
CA ILE A 153 -4.44 4.90 -17.06
C ILE A 153 -4.55 3.36 -17.12
N LEU A 154 -5.33 2.74 -16.23
CA LEU A 154 -5.21 1.31 -15.90
C LEU A 154 -6.53 0.52 -15.91
N ARG A 155 -7.67 1.17 -16.23
CA ARG A 155 -8.94 0.50 -16.50
C ARG A 155 -9.29 0.63 -17.98
#